data_AF-A0A2T4WC81-F1
#
_entry.id   AF-A0A2T4WC81-F1
#
_cell.length_a   1.000
_cell.length_b   1.000
_cell.length_c   1.000
_cell.angle_alpha   90.00
_cell.angle_beta   90.00
_cell.angle_gamma   90.00
#
_symmetry.space_group_name_H-M   'P 1'
#
loop_
_entity.id
_entity.type
_entity.pdbx_description
1 polymer ?
#
loop_
_entity_poly.entity_id
_entity_poly.type
_entity_poly.pdbx_seq_one_letter_code
_entity_poly.pdbx_strand_id
1 'polypeptide(L)'
;MISIFKRIRKDLMEKNKTGKYFKYAIGEIVLVVIGILIALQINNWNEVRKNKNHEIEILKSFKKSIESDIIQYNKLSKRYSESTNSINYLINHLEQDLPYNDSLKFHFGNLNVLHHLTVKNSVFENLKSKGFDLLSNETLKEDIITFYDFALTTLKFNFESYSDLIHNASNTLYIKHFDAIWEPNSRNIYSLEENPLGKDNLYIVMQPTNYEKLKNDQEFMYFLKSLRNQQYWYITVNLIKIKKDLTHLSKLIDTELSK
;
A
#
# COMPACT_ATOMS: atom_id res chain seq x y z
N MET A 1 -37.52 -46.44 6.02
CA MET A 1 -38.62 -46.42 5.04
C MET A 1 -39.93 -46.64 5.80
N ILE A 2 -40.77 -45.61 5.86
CA ILE A 2 -42.02 -45.57 6.65
C ILE A 2 -42.94 -46.75 6.27
N SER A 3 -43.52 -47.44 7.25
CA SER A 3 -44.29 -48.70 7.10
C SER A 3 -45.44 -48.64 6.08
N ILE A 4 -45.99 -47.44 5.87
CA ILE A 4 -47.05 -47.14 4.91
C ILE A 4 -46.58 -47.43 3.47
N PHE A 5 -45.36 -47.04 3.10
CA PHE A 5 -44.84 -47.26 1.75
C PHE A 5 -44.59 -48.75 1.48
N LYS A 6 -44.19 -49.53 2.48
CA LYS A 6 -44.04 -51.00 2.35
C LYS A 6 -45.38 -51.70 2.07
N ARG A 7 -46.45 -51.30 2.76
CA ARG A 7 -47.79 -51.88 2.58
C ARG A 7 -48.37 -51.59 1.19
N ILE A 8 -48.22 -50.35 0.72
CA ILE A 8 -48.68 -49.92 -0.61
C ILE A 8 -47.90 -50.64 -1.73
N ARG A 9 -46.60 -50.88 -1.53
CA ARG A 9 -45.73 -51.65 -2.45
C ARG A 9 -46.24 -53.07 -2.67
N LYS A 10 -46.62 -53.74 -1.58
CA LYS A 10 -47.10 -55.13 -1.60
C LYS A 10 -48.46 -55.27 -2.28
N ASP A 11 -49.40 -54.37 -1.97
CA ASP A 11 -50.77 -54.39 -2.53
C ASP A 11 -50.82 -54.03 -4.04
N LEU A 12 -49.85 -53.27 -4.54
CA LEU A 12 -49.74 -52.92 -5.97
C LEU A 12 -49.07 -54.02 -6.82
N MET A 13 -48.18 -54.83 -6.22
CA MET A 13 -47.54 -55.98 -6.89
C MET A 13 -48.50 -57.17 -7.04
N GLU A 14 -49.38 -57.43 -6.06
CA GLU A 14 -50.34 -58.54 -6.09
C GLU A 14 -51.50 -58.35 -7.10
N LYS A 15 -51.71 -57.14 -7.65
CA LYS A 15 -52.89 -56.81 -8.50
C LYS A 15 -52.61 -56.62 -10.01
N ASN A 16 -51.47 -57.06 -10.57
CA ASN A 16 -51.11 -56.84 -11.99
C ASN A 16 -51.11 -55.35 -12.44
N LYS A 17 -50.89 -54.40 -11.50
CA LYS A 17 -50.91 -52.94 -11.74
C LYS A 17 -49.51 -52.36 -11.89
N THR A 18 -48.64 -53.00 -12.67
CA THR A 18 -47.25 -52.59 -12.94
C THR A 18 -47.15 -51.12 -13.39
N GLY A 19 -48.07 -50.64 -14.23
CA GLY A 19 -48.11 -49.23 -14.64
C GLY A 19 -48.40 -48.23 -13.52
N LYS A 20 -49.20 -48.60 -12.50
CA LYS A 20 -49.41 -47.72 -11.33
C LYS A 20 -48.19 -47.73 -10.42
N TYR A 21 -47.57 -48.90 -10.22
CA TYR A 21 -46.33 -49.04 -9.46
C TYR A 21 -45.19 -48.18 -10.04
N PHE A 22 -45.04 -48.17 -11.36
CA PHE A 22 -44.01 -47.38 -12.04
C PHE A 22 -44.24 -45.86 -11.86
N LYS A 23 -45.49 -45.39 -11.94
CA LYS A 23 -45.84 -43.99 -11.67
C LYS A 23 -45.53 -43.57 -10.23
N TYR A 24 -45.80 -44.44 -9.25
CA TYR A 24 -45.48 -44.18 -7.85
C TYR A 24 -43.97 -44.18 -7.58
N ALA A 25 -43.22 -45.11 -8.16
CA ALA A 25 -41.76 -45.16 -8.03
C ALA A 25 -41.08 -43.94 -8.67
N ILE A 26 -41.57 -43.47 -9.82
CA ILE A 26 -41.11 -42.21 -10.45
C ILE A 26 -41.40 -41.02 -9.52
N GLY A 27 -42.60 -40.95 -8.94
CA GLY A 27 -42.96 -39.90 -7.98
C GLY A 27 -42.04 -39.87 -6.75
N GLU A 28 -41.66 -41.03 -6.22
CA GLU A 28 -40.71 -41.15 -5.10
C GLU A 28 -39.31 -40.66 -5.49
N ILE A 29 -38.81 -41.05 -6.67
CA ILE A 29 -37.52 -40.56 -7.19
C ILE A 29 -37.55 -39.04 -7.38
N VAL A 30 -38.60 -38.50 -7.99
CA VAL A 30 -38.75 -37.05 -8.20
C VAL A 30 -38.77 -36.30 -6.85
N LEU A 31 -39.49 -36.81 -5.84
CA LEU A 31 -39.50 -36.22 -4.50
C LEU A 31 -38.13 -36.24 -3.82
N VAL A 32 -37.40 -37.35 -3.93
CA VAL A 32 -36.03 -37.45 -3.39
C VAL A 32 -35.09 -36.48 -4.10
N VAL A 33 -35.16 -36.39 -5.43
CA VAL A 33 -34.35 -35.45 -6.22
C VAL A 33 -34.66 -34.00 -5.83
N ILE A 34 -35.93 -33.63 -5.68
CA ILE A 34 -36.32 -32.29 -5.19
C ILE A 34 -35.73 -32.03 -3.79
N GLY A 35 -35.81 -33.02 -2.89
CA GLY A 35 -35.21 -32.91 -1.55
C GLY A 35 -33.70 -32.65 -1.58
N ILE A 36 -32.97 -33.38 -2.43
CA ILE A 36 -31.52 -33.20 -2.62
C ILE A 36 -31.21 -31.82 -3.21
N LEU A 37 -31.96 -31.39 -4.23
CA LEU A 37 -31.76 -30.08 -4.85
C LEU A 37 -32.00 -28.93 -3.87
N ILE A 38 -33.05 -29.01 -3.04
CA ILE A 38 -33.31 -28.02 -2.00
C ILE A 38 -32.18 -28.00 -0.97
N ALA A 39 -31.71 -29.17 -0.51
CA ALA A 39 -30.59 -29.26 0.43
C ALA A 39 -29.31 -28.64 -0.15
N LEU A 40 -29.00 -28.92 -1.42
CA LEU A 40 -27.87 -28.31 -2.13
C LEU A 40 -28.03 -26.79 -2.27
N GLN A 41 -29.24 -26.31 -2.60
CA GLN A 41 -29.50 -24.87 -2.69
C GLN A 41 -29.32 -24.15 -1.35
N ILE A 42 -29.80 -24.74 -0.26
CA ILE A 42 -29.62 -24.18 1.10
C ILE A 42 -28.12 -24.13 1.45
N ASN A 43 -27.36 -25.19 1.14
CA ASN A 43 -25.93 -25.20 1.38
C ASN A 43 -25.20 -24.12 0.58
N ASN A 44 -25.46 -24.03 -0.73
CA ASN A 44 -24.87 -23.02 -1.59
C ASN A 44 -25.20 -21.59 -1.13
N TRP A 45 -26.44 -21.34 -0.69
CA TRP A 45 -26.83 -20.03 -0.17
C TRP A 45 -26.08 -19.68 1.11
N ASN A 46 -25.87 -20.64 2.01
CA ASN A 46 -25.08 -20.44 3.22
C ASN A 46 -23.60 -20.17 2.90
N GLU A 47 -23.03 -20.85 1.91
CA GLU A 47 -21.66 -20.62 1.43
C GLU A 47 -21.50 -19.23 0.81
N VAL A 48 -22.40 -18.82 -0.09
CA VAL A 48 -22.40 -17.47 -0.68
C VAL A 48 -22.48 -16.39 0.41
N ARG A 49 -23.34 -16.58 1.42
CA ARG A 49 -23.43 -15.65 2.56
C ARG A 49 -22.12 -15.58 3.35
N LYS A 50 -21.48 -16.72 3.63
CA LYS A 50 -20.18 -16.75 4.33
C LYS A 50 -19.10 -16.05 3.51
N ASN A 51 -19.03 -16.30 2.21
CA ASN A 51 -18.07 -15.66 1.32
C ASN A 51 -18.27 -14.14 1.27
N LYS A 52 -19.52 -13.66 1.15
CA LYS A 52 -19.82 -12.22 1.22
C LYS A 52 -19.39 -11.60 2.56
N ASN A 53 -19.57 -12.29 3.67
CA ASN A 53 -19.11 -11.78 4.97
C ASN A 53 -17.58 -11.67 5.04
N HIS A 54 -16.85 -12.68 4.56
CA HIS A 54 -15.38 -12.63 4.49
C HIS A 54 -14.88 -11.53 3.56
N GLU A 55 -15.54 -11.32 2.42
CA GLU A 55 -15.25 -10.22 1.50
C GLU A 55 -15.41 -8.86 2.21
N ILE A 56 -16.52 -8.64 2.92
CA ILE A 56 -16.73 -7.40 3.66
C ILE A 56 -15.65 -7.19 4.74
N GLU A 57 -15.25 -8.24 5.46
CA GLU A 57 -14.19 -8.17 6.46
C GLU A 57 -12.82 -7.80 5.85
N ILE A 58 -12.48 -8.40 4.71
CA ILE A 58 -11.21 -8.12 4.05
C ILE A 58 -11.21 -6.71 3.44
N LEU A 59 -12.31 -6.27 2.85
CA LEU A 59 -12.47 -4.91 2.32
C LEU A 59 -12.35 -3.85 3.42
N LYS A 60 -12.96 -4.07 4.60
CA LYS A 60 -12.77 -3.19 5.77
C LYS A 60 -11.32 -3.14 6.22
N SER A 61 -10.62 -4.28 6.17
CA SER A 61 -9.20 -4.36 6.53
C SER A 61 -8.34 -3.59 5.53
N PHE A 62 -8.61 -3.72 4.22
CA PHE A 62 -7.93 -2.93 3.18
C PHE A 62 -8.20 -1.44 3.34
N LYS A 63 -9.44 -1.03 3.60
CA LYS A 63 -9.79 0.38 3.84
C LYS A 63 -8.93 0.98 4.95
N LYS A 64 -8.87 0.32 6.11
CA LYS A 64 -8.04 0.76 7.24
C LYS A 64 -6.54 0.81 6.87
N SER A 65 -6.06 -0.15 6.08
CA SER A 65 -4.68 -0.17 5.62
C SER A 65 -4.38 1.01 4.70
N ILE A 66 -5.23 1.25 3.70
CA ILE A 66 -5.10 2.34 2.73
C ILE A 66 -5.20 3.70 3.40
N GLU A 67 -6.10 3.90 4.36
CA GLU A 67 -6.18 5.13 5.15
C GLU A 67 -4.86 5.40 5.89
N SER A 68 -4.26 4.36 6.48
CA SER A 68 -2.94 4.46 7.09
C SER A 68 -1.85 4.79 6.07
N ASP A 69 -1.90 4.20 4.88
CA ASP A 69 -0.91 4.42 3.83
C ASP A 69 -1.03 5.83 3.24
N ILE A 70 -2.24 6.41 3.13
CA ILE A 70 -2.48 7.81 2.75
C ILE A 70 -1.85 8.77 3.77
N ILE A 71 -1.99 8.49 5.06
CA ILE A 71 -1.37 9.32 6.12
C ILE A 71 0.16 9.30 5.99
N GLN A 72 0.75 8.11 5.78
CA GLN A 72 2.19 7.98 5.58
C GLN A 72 2.65 8.69 4.30
N TYR A 73 1.91 8.51 3.20
CA TYR A 73 2.14 9.20 1.94
C TYR A 73 2.17 10.72 2.10
N ASN A 74 1.20 11.30 2.81
CA ASN A 74 1.13 12.75 2.99
C ASN A 74 2.33 13.31 3.76
N LYS A 75 2.77 12.61 4.82
CA LYS A 75 3.98 12.98 5.57
C LYS A 75 5.23 12.92 4.69
N LEU A 76 5.35 11.84 3.91
CA LEU A 76 6.49 11.62 3.03
C LEU A 76 6.54 12.64 1.89
N SER A 77 5.40 12.89 1.24
CA SER A 77 5.27 13.87 0.17
C SER A 77 5.64 15.27 0.64
N LYS A 78 5.20 15.67 1.84
CA LYS A 78 5.60 16.95 2.45
C LYS A 78 7.12 17.02 2.62
N ARG A 79 7.74 15.97 3.20
CA ARG A 79 9.18 15.94 3.47
C ARG A 79 10.02 16.02 2.18
N TYR A 80 9.62 15.31 1.14
CA TYR A 80 10.30 15.40 -0.16
C TYR A 80 10.09 16.75 -0.85
N SER A 81 8.92 17.37 -0.70
CA SER A 81 8.69 18.72 -1.20
C SER A 81 9.61 19.74 -0.51
N GLU A 82 9.78 19.67 0.81
CA GLU A 82 10.74 20.51 1.56
C GLU A 82 12.18 20.32 1.09
N SER A 83 12.58 19.07 0.81
CA SER A 83 13.90 18.73 0.26
C SER A 83 14.10 19.32 -1.14
N THR A 84 13.15 19.13 -2.05
CA THR A 84 13.21 19.71 -3.40
C THR A 84 13.30 21.23 -3.35
N ASN A 85 12.53 21.89 -2.49
CA ASN A 85 12.61 23.33 -2.28
C ASN A 85 14.00 23.76 -1.77
N SER A 86 14.59 23.00 -0.85
CA SER A 86 15.93 23.26 -0.33
C SER A 86 17.00 23.07 -1.40
N ILE A 87 16.91 22.02 -2.22
CA ILE A 87 17.83 21.79 -3.34
C ILE A 87 17.77 22.96 -4.34
N ASN A 88 16.55 23.37 -4.73
CA ASN A 88 16.38 24.49 -5.65
C ASN A 88 16.89 25.81 -5.06
N TYR A 89 16.64 26.06 -3.77
CA TYR A 89 17.16 27.22 -3.07
C TYR A 89 18.68 27.24 -3.08
N LEU A 90 19.34 26.12 -2.72
CA LEU A 90 20.79 26.01 -2.72
C LEU A 90 21.39 26.21 -4.11
N ILE A 91 20.83 25.59 -5.14
CA ILE A 91 21.30 25.79 -6.53
C ILE A 91 21.27 27.28 -6.88
N ASN A 92 20.11 27.94 -6.70
CA ASN A 92 19.96 29.35 -7.03
C ASN A 92 20.89 30.25 -6.20
N HIS A 93 21.02 29.96 -4.90
CA HIS A 93 21.84 30.73 -3.98
C HIS A 93 23.33 30.67 -4.34
N LEU A 94 23.83 29.48 -4.69
CA LEU A 94 25.20 29.27 -5.10
C LEU A 94 25.48 29.82 -6.51
N GLU A 95 24.54 29.71 -7.46
CA GLU A 95 24.67 30.29 -8.80
C GLU A 95 24.70 31.83 -8.81
N GLN A 96 24.02 32.46 -7.86
CA GLN A 96 24.01 33.91 -7.67
C GLN A 96 25.21 34.42 -6.85
N ASP A 97 26.14 33.55 -6.48
CA ASP A 97 27.33 33.87 -5.68
C ASP A 97 26.99 34.57 -4.34
N LEU A 98 25.88 34.20 -3.71
CA LEU A 98 25.42 34.84 -2.49
C LEU A 98 26.26 34.44 -1.25
N PRO A 99 26.39 35.34 -0.26
CA PRO A 99 27.14 35.06 0.96
C PRO A 99 26.41 34.07 1.87
N TYR A 100 27.18 33.40 2.73
CA TYR A 100 26.63 32.49 3.73
C TYR A 100 25.64 33.20 4.65
N ASN A 101 24.54 32.52 4.98
CA ASN A 101 23.65 32.91 6.07
C ASN A 101 23.28 31.68 6.91
N ASP A 102 22.88 31.92 8.17
CA ASP A 102 22.62 30.87 9.15
C ASP A 102 21.46 29.92 8.78
N SER A 103 20.60 30.29 7.82
CA SER A 103 19.53 29.40 7.36
C SER A 103 20.03 28.29 6.42
N LEU A 104 21.19 28.49 5.77
CA LEU A 104 21.72 27.54 4.79
C LEU A 104 21.98 26.15 5.38
N LYS A 105 22.42 26.07 6.64
CA LYS A 105 22.68 24.78 7.30
C LYS A 105 21.46 23.86 7.36
N PHE A 106 20.25 24.42 7.42
CA PHE A 106 19.00 23.66 7.38
C PHE A 106 18.70 23.18 5.95
N HIS A 107 18.97 24.00 4.95
CA HIS A 107 18.84 23.60 3.55
C HIS A 107 19.81 22.48 3.18
N PHE A 108 21.07 22.57 3.63
CA PHE A 108 22.05 21.49 3.45
C PHE A 108 21.63 20.22 4.18
N GLY A 109 21.10 20.33 5.40
CA GLY A 109 20.57 19.16 6.11
C GLY A 109 19.38 18.50 5.42
N ASN A 110 18.53 19.28 4.74
CA ASN A 110 17.40 18.78 3.94
C ASN A 110 17.80 18.09 2.63
N LEU A 111 19.10 18.03 2.27
CA LEU A 111 19.58 17.19 1.17
C LEU A 111 19.47 15.69 1.49
N ASN A 112 19.38 15.32 2.79
CA ASN A 112 19.43 13.94 3.28
C ASN A 112 18.06 13.39 3.67
N VAL A 113 17.10 13.40 2.73
CA VAL A 113 15.80 12.75 2.98
C VAL A 113 15.87 11.28 2.63
N LEU A 114 16.02 10.43 3.66
CA LEU A 114 16.11 8.96 3.55
C LEU A 114 14.80 8.24 3.90
N HIS A 115 13.71 8.96 4.11
CA HIS A 115 12.42 8.35 4.45
C HIS A 115 11.85 7.60 3.24
N HIS A 116 11.31 6.41 3.44
CA HIS A 116 10.62 5.64 2.41
C HIS A 116 9.17 5.35 2.83
N LEU A 117 8.31 5.09 1.85
CA LEU A 117 6.94 4.65 2.12
C LEU A 117 6.94 3.16 2.43
N THR A 118 6.57 2.76 3.64
CA THR A 118 6.31 1.35 3.95
C THR A 118 4.82 1.07 3.77
N VAL A 119 4.46 0.52 2.60
CA VAL A 119 3.09 0.08 2.32
C VAL A 119 2.79 -1.15 3.17
N LYS A 120 1.72 -1.10 3.97
CA LYS A 120 1.30 -2.24 4.79
C LYS A 120 0.69 -3.31 3.89
N ASN A 121 1.39 -4.44 3.72
CA ASN A 121 0.95 -5.55 2.87
C ASN A 121 0.33 -6.72 3.62
N SER A 122 0.22 -6.68 4.96
CA SER A 122 -0.35 -7.80 5.73
C SER A 122 -1.74 -8.26 5.26
N VAL A 123 -2.62 -7.32 4.89
CA VAL A 123 -3.96 -7.64 4.36
C VAL A 123 -3.86 -8.27 2.98
N PHE A 124 -2.94 -7.78 2.14
CA PHE A 124 -2.67 -8.32 0.82
C PHE A 124 -2.09 -9.75 0.88
N GLU A 125 -1.12 -10.00 1.75
CA GLU A 125 -0.59 -11.35 1.97
C GLU A 125 -1.66 -12.29 2.52
N ASN A 126 -2.55 -11.80 3.40
CA ASN A 126 -3.68 -12.59 3.87
C ASN A 126 -4.63 -12.97 2.72
N LEU A 127 -5.01 -12.01 1.87
CA LEU A 127 -5.83 -12.25 0.68
C LEU A 127 -5.16 -13.26 -0.25
N LYS A 128 -3.86 -13.08 -0.55
CA LYS A 128 -3.08 -13.99 -1.38
C LYS A 128 -3.06 -15.41 -0.84
N SER A 129 -2.91 -15.57 0.49
CA SER A 129 -2.91 -16.89 1.14
C SER A 129 -4.28 -17.58 1.12
N LYS A 130 -5.37 -16.81 1.19
CA LYS A 130 -6.74 -17.34 1.15
C LYS A 130 -7.29 -17.54 -0.26
N GLY A 131 -6.70 -16.90 -1.26
CA GLY A 131 -7.15 -16.89 -2.64
C GLY A 131 -7.86 -15.58 -3.01
N PHE A 132 -7.53 -15.05 -4.17
CA PHE A 132 -8.10 -13.80 -4.68
C PHE A 132 -9.59 -13.92 -5.06
N ASP A 133 -10.10 -15.15 -5.24
CA ASP A 133 -11.52 -15.43 -5.52
C ASP A 133 -12.47 -15.02 -4.37
N LEU A 134 -11.92 -14.63 -3.21
CA LEU A 134 -12.68 -13.99 -2.14
C LEU A 134 -13.19 -12.59 -2.50
N LEU A 135 -12.59 -11.92 -3.49
CA LEU A 135 -13.07 -10.64 -3.99
C LEU A 135 -13.96 -10.88 -5.21
N SER A 136 -15.24 -10.53 -5.08
CA SER A 136 -16.23 -10.71 -6.14
C SER A 136 -16.10 -9.68 -7.27
N ASN A 137 -15.55 -8.49 -6.97
CA ASN A 137 -15.28 -7.47 -7.98
C ASN A 137 -13.90 -7.72 -8.62
N GLU A 138 -13.92 -8.23 -9.85
CA GLU A 138 -12.73 -8.51 -10.67
C GLU A 138 -11.85 -7.28 -10.90
N THR A 139 -12.45 -6.10 -11.14
CA THR A 139 -11.69 -4.86 -11.35
C THR A 139 -10.98 -4.42 -10.07
N LEU A 140 -11.65 -4.46 -8.92
CA LEU A 140 -11.04 -4.12 -7.64
C LEU A 140 -9.91 -5.10 -7.29
N LYS A 141 -10.13 -6.39 -7.56
CA LYS A 141 -9.13 -7.44 -7.36
C LYS A 141 -7.86 -7.16 -8.16
N GLU A 142 -7.98 -6.87 -9.45
CA GLU A 142 -6.86 -6.55 -10.33
C GLU A 142 -6.14 -5.26 -9.93
N ASP A 143 -6.89 -4.22 -9.55
CA ASP A 143 -6.32 -2.95 -9.10
C ASP A 143 -5.53 -3.11 -7.79
N ILE A 144 -6.01 -3.94 -6.86
CA ILE A 144 -5.28 -4.28 -5.62
C ILE A 144 -3.98 -5.00 -5.96
N ILE A 145 -4.03 -6.04 -6.81
CA ILE A 145 -2.84 -6.82 -7.20
C ILE A 145 -1.80 -5.89 -7.85
N THR A 146 -2.21 -5.11 -8.84
CA THR A 146 -1.34 -4.20 -9.57
C THR A 146 -0.68 -3.17 -8.65
N PHE A 147 -1.43 -2.60 -7.70
CA PHE A 147 -0.90 -1.64 -6.74
C PHE A 147 0.16 -2.27 -5.85
N TYR A 148 -0.12 -3.44 -5.25
CA TYR A 148 0.80 -4.09 -4.33
C TYR A 148 2.05 -4.63 -5.04
N ASP A 149 1.92 -5.16 -6.26
CA ASP A 149 3.07 -5.57 -7.07
C ASP A 149 3.99 -4.38 -7.34
N PHE A 150 3.45 -3.24 -7.77
CA PHE A 150 4.23 -2.02 -7.97
C PHE A 150 4.88 -1.52 -6.67
N ALA A 151 4.12 -1.49 -5.57
CA ALA A 151 4.58 -0.99 -4.28
C ALA A 151 5.70 -1.85 -3.68
N LEU A 152 5.61 -3.18 -3.81
CA LEU A 152 6.58 -4.12 -3.24
C LEU A 152 7.82 -4.32 -4.11
N THR A 153 7.77 -3.92 -5.39
CA THR A 153 8.88 -4.06 -6.34
C THR A 153 9.46 -2.71 -6.76
N THR A 154 8.90 -2.08 -7.78
CA THR A 154 9.42 -0.86 -8.41
C THR A 154 9.54 0.30 -7.44
N LEU A 155 8.52 0.53 -6.61
CA LEU A 155 8.56 1.61 -5.63
C LEU A 155 9.70 1.40 -4.63
N LYS A 156 9.78 0.20 -4.04
CA LYS A 156 10.81 -0.18 -3.08
C LYS A 156 12.22 0.01 -3.68
N PHE A 157 12.46 -0.53 -4.86
CA PHE A 157 13.73 -0.41 -5.57
C PHE A 157 14.14 1.05 -5.81
N ASN A 158 13.18 1.90 -6.22
CA ASN A 158 13.46 3.31 -6.47
C ASN A 158 13.81 4.09 -5.19
N PHE A 159 13.14 3.80 -4.06
CA PHE A 159 13.50 4.38 -2.77
C PHE A 159 14.89 3.92 -2.29
N GLU A 160 15.20 2.62 -2.43
CA GLU A 160 16.51 2.05 -2.08
C GLU A 160 17.62 2.69 -2.94
N SER A 161 17.41 2.78 -4.25
CA SER A 161 18.37 3.43 -5.17
C SER A 161 18.63 4.89 -4.82
N TYR A 162 17.59 5.64 -4.45
CA TYR A 162 17.75 7.02 -4.01
C TYR A 162 18.48 7.11 -2.66
N SER A 163 18.17 6.21 -1.73
CA SER A 163 18.87 6.11 -0.45
C SER A 163 20.36 5.85 -0.65
N ASP A 164 20.72 4.89 -1.51
CA ASP A 164 22.11 4.56 -1.82
C ASP A 164 22.87 5.74 -2.39
N LEU A 165 22.21 6.55 -3.23
CA LEU A 165 22.78 7.77 -3.78
C LEU A 165 23.13 8.79 -2.67
N ILE A 166 22.23 9.00 -1.71
CA ILE A 166 22.46 9.89 -0.57
C ILE A 166 23.58 9.37 0.33
N HIS A 167 23.63 8.05 0.59
CA HIS A 167 24.71 7.44 1.36
C HIS A 167 26.06 7.57 0.66
N ASN A 168 26.11 7.37 -0.66
CA ASN A 168 27.31 7.56 -1.45
C ASN A 168 27.79 9.03 -1.39
N ALA A 169 26.88 9.99 -1.58
CA ALA A 169 27.19 11.41 -1.46
C ALA A 169 27.69 11.76 -0.05
N SER A 170 27.11 11.16 0.98
CA SER A 170 27.56 11.33 2.37
C SER A 170 29.01 10.91 2.53
N ASN A 171 29.36 9.72 2.05
CA ASN A 171 30.69 9.13 2.22
C ASN A 171 31.78 9.68 1.29
N THR A 172 31.41 10.40 0.23
CA THR A 172 32.37 10.83 -0.81
C THR A 172 32.46 12.33 -0.95
N LEU A 173 31.33 13.04 -0.86
CA LEU A 173 31.22 14.46 -1.14
C LEU A 173 30.98 15.25 0.13
N TYR A 174 29.99 14.89 0.94
CA TYR A 174 29.65 15.67 2.14
C TYR A 174 30.77 15.69 3.18
N ILE A 175 31.48 14.56 3.39
CA ILE A 175 32.63 14.53 4.32
C ILE A 175 33.74 15.52 3.95
N LYS A 176 33.83 15.96 2.69
CA LYS A 176 34.84 16.94 2.24
C LYS A 176 34.46 18.38 2.60
N HIS A 177 33.17 18.65 2.83
CA HIS A 177 32.64 20.01 2.88
C HIS A 177 31.94 20.38 4.18
N PHE A 178 31.49 19.41 4.99
CA PHE A 178 30.68 19.68 6.18
C PHE A 178 31.37 19.17 7.45
N ASP A 179 31.20 19.93 8.55
CA ASP A 179 31.84 19.63 9.85
C ASP A 179 31.25 18.38 10.49
N ALA A 180 29.93 18.22 10.33
CA ALA A 180 29.20 17.03 10.68
C ALA A 180 28.11 16.74 9.63
N ILE A 181 27.84 15.46 9.43
CA ILE A 181 26.76 14.97 8.60
C ILE A 181 25.66 14.48 9.53
N TRP A 182 24.41 14.83 9.21
CA TRP A 182 23.21 14.40 9.96
C TRP A 182 23.16 14.87 11.42
N GLU A 183 23.73 16.05 11.71
CA GLU A 183 23.69 16.61 13.05
C GLU A 183 22.26 17.02 13.41
N PRO A 184 21.66 16.46 14.48
CA PRO A 184 20.37 16.94 14.95
C PRO A 184 20.58 18.33 15.57
N ASN A 185 19.74 19.29 15.19
CA ASN A 185 19.72 20.63 15.79
C ASN A 185 19.43 20.63 17.30
N SER A 186 18.99 19.50 17.88
CA SER A 186 18.83 19.30 19.33
C SER A 186 19.35 17.92 19.76
N ARG A 187 20.12 17.89 20.86
CA ARG A 187 20.70 16.64 21.43
C ARG A 187 19.69 15.80 22.23
N ASN A 188 18.47 16.29 22.44
CA ASN A 188 17.52 15.67 23.38
C ASN A 188 16.44 14.86 22.65
N ILE A 189 16.88 13.78 22.00
CA ILE A 189 16.05 12.88 21.18
C ILE A 189 14.98 12.15 22.02
N TYR A 190 15.19 12.02 23.34
CA TYR A 190 14.30 11.29 24.24
C TYR A 190 13.05 12.06 24.72
N SER A 191 12.88 13.33 24.32
CA SER A 191 11.67 14.11 24.65
C SER A 191 10.54 13.99 23.60
N LEU A 192 10.68 13.08 22.63
CA LEU A 192 9.84 12.97 21.43
C LEU A 192 8.70 11.94 21.52
N GLU A 193 8.41 11.40 22.71
CA GLU A 193 7.49 10.26 22.88
C GLU A 193 6.07 10.48 22.32
N GLU A 194 5.66 11.73 22.04
CA GLU A 194 4.30 12.00 21.53
C GLU A 194 4.21 12.53 20.09
N ASN A 195 5.32 12.80 19.39
CA ASN A 195 5.19 13.35 18.04
C ASN A 195 6.47 13.23 17.18
N PRO A 196 6.60 12.20 16.33
CA PRO A 196 7.85 12.01 15.59
C PRO A 196 8.17 13.15 14.60
N LEU A 197 7.19 13.93 14.13
CA LEU A 197 7.39 14.89 13.03
C LEU A 197 6.39 16.08 13.01
N GLY A 198 5.73 16.39 14.14
CA GLY A 198 4.57 17.30 14.13
C GLY A 198 4.76 18.70 14.72
N LYS A 199 5.88 19.01 15.40
CA LYS A 199 6.21 20.38 15.84
C LYS A 199 7.72 20.65 15.83
N ASP A 200 8.16 21.45 14.86
CA ASP A 200 9.26 22.43 14.82
C ASP A 200 10.68 22.19 15.37
N ASN A 201 11.09 21.11 16.05
CA ASN A 201 12.39 21.15 16.77
C ASN A 201 13.42 20.04 16.52
N LEU A 202 13.23 19.17 15.52
CA LEU A 202 14.29 18.27 15.02
C LEU A 202 14.55 18.49 13.54
N TYR A 203 15.55 19.32 13.26
CA TYR A 203 16.12 19.48 11.93
C TYR A 203 17.48 18.81 11.90
N ILE A 204 17.73 18.07 10.83
CA ILE A 204 19.09 17.75 10.45
C ILE A 204 19.72 19.05 9.95
N VAL A 205 20.90 19.39 10.46
CA VAL A 205 21.72 20.49 9.96
C VAL A 205 23.02 19.95 9.40
N MET A 206 23.56 20.66 8.42
CA MET A 206 24.90 20.41 7.89
C MET A 206 25.59 21.75 7.70
N GLN A 207 26.60 22.00 8.53
CA GLN A 207 27.37 23.24 8.51
C GLN A 207 28.58 23.10 7.58
N PRO A 208 28.72 23.93 6.52
CA PRO A 208 29.92 23.92 5.70
C PRO A 208 31.15 24.31 6.52
N THR A 209 32.25 23.57 6.40
CA THR A 209 33.54 23.90 7.04
C THR A 209 34.19 25.11 6.39
N ASN A 210 34.03 25.26 5.07
CA ASN A 210 34.45 26.41 4.31
C ASN A 210 33.43 26.69 3.19
N TYR A 211 32.54 27.64 3.44
CA TYR A 211 31.46 27.99 2.51
C TYR A 211 32.00 28.55 1.18
N GLU A 212 32.99 29.44 1.20
CA GLU A 212 33.56 30.02 -0.02
C GLU A 212 34.20 28.95 -0.93
N LYS A 213 34.81 27.92 -0.34
CA LYS A 213 35.33 26.78 -1.10
C LYS A 213 34.20 25.91 -1.66
N LEU A 214 33.18 25.58 -0.86
CA LEU A 214 32.04 24.78 -1.29
C LEU A 214 31.25 25.47 -2.42
N LYS A 215 31.05 26.78 -2.31
CA LYS A 215 30.33 27.59 -3.31
C LYS A 215 30.98 27.53 -4.69
N ASN A 216 32.32 27.45 -4.72
CA ASN A 216 33.10 27.34 -5.94
C ASN A 216 33.41 25.89 -6.36
N ASP A 217 32.86 24.89 -5.65
CA ASP A 217 33.08 23.48 -5.96
C ASP A 217 32.13 23.01 -7.07
N GLN A 218 32.70 22.75 -8.24
CA GLN A 218 31.97 22.29 -9.42
C GLN A 218 31.38 20.88 -9.23
N GLU A 219 32.07 19.98 -8.52
CA GLU A 219 31.58 18.63 -8.20
C GLU A 219 30.32 18.74 -7.34
N PHE A 220 30.35 19.60 -6.32
CA PHE A 220 29.19 19.82 -5.44
C PHE A 220 27.99 20.43 -6.18
N MET A 221 28.22 21.43 -7.03
CA MET A 221 27.16 22.03 -7.85
C MET A 221 26.53 21.02 -8.81
N TYR A 222 27.34 20.19 -9.47
CA TYR A 222 26.87 19.13 -10.36
C TYR A 222 26.07 18.07 -9.60
N PHE A 223 26.51 17.73 -8.39
CA PHE A 223 25.76 16.86 -7.51
C PHE A 223 24.39 17.45 -7.17
N LEU A 224 24.27 18.72 -6.74
CA LEU A 224 22.98 19.33 -6.40
C LEU A 224 21.99 19.30 -7.58
N LYS A 225 22.46 19.69 -8.78
CA LYS A 225 21.63 19.67 -9.99
C LYS A 225 21.19 18.26 -10.37
N SER A 226 22.08 17.28 -10.23
CA SER A 226 21.77 15.87 -10.47
C SER A 226 20.81 15.31 -9.43
N LEU A 227 21.03 15.63 -8.16
CA LEU A 227 20.20 15.20 -7.04
C LEU A 227 18.75 15.67 -7.21
N ARG A 228 18.53 16.92 -7.65
CA ARG A 228 17.19 17.41 -8.00
C ARG A 228 16.50 16.51 -9.02
N ASN A 229 17.19 16.18 -10.10
CA ASN A 229 16.64 15.37 -11.19
C ASN A 229 16.42 13.92 -10.75
N GLN A 230 17.35 13.35 -10.00
CA GLN A 230 17.25 11.99 -9.49
C GLN A 230 16.14 11.85 -8.45
N GLN A 231 15.97 12.83 -7.56
CA GLN A 231 14.84 12.88 -6.63
C GLN A 231 13.50 12.96 -7.37
N TYR A 232 13.44 13.69 -8.48
CA TYR A 232 12.24 13.73 -9.32
C TYR A 232 11.88 12.33 -9.86
N TRP A 233 12.83 11.64 -10.49
CA TRP A 233 12.59 10.35 -11.13
C TRP A 233 12.40 9.19 -10.14
N TYR A 234 13.27 9.08 -9.12
CA TYR A 234 13.18 8.00 -8.15
C TYR A 234 12.06 8.21 -7.13
N ILE A 235 11.68 9.45 -6.81
CA ILE A 235 10.73 9.70 -5.73
C ILE A 235 9.46 10.38 -6.22
N THR A 236 9.57 11.55 -6.83
CA THR A 236 8.40 12.40 -7.12
C THR A 236 7.39 11.71 -8.05
N VAL A 237 7.88 11.11 -9.14
CA VAL A 237 7.02 10.37 -10.09
C VAL A 237 6.29 9.22 -9.40
N ASN A 238 7.02 8.46 -8.56
CA ASN A 238 6.45 7.34 -7.83
C ASN A 238 5.39 7.79 -6.80
N LEU A 239 5.65 8.90 -6.09
CA LEU A 239 4.68 9.49 -5.15
C LEU A 239 3.40 9.96 -5.85
N ILE A 240 3.49 10.53 -7.06
CA ILE A 240 2.31 10.93 -7.84
C ILE A 240 1.45 9.71 -8.18
N LYS A 241 2.08 8.61 -8.63
CA LYS A 241 1.39 7.35 -8.93
C LYS A 241 0.72 6.77 -7.68
N ILE A 242 1.44 6.68 -6.57
CA ILE A 242 0.90 6.14 -5.31
C ILE A 242 -0.30 6.94 -4.81
N LYS A 243 -0.28 8.28 -4.90
CA LYS A 243 -1.44 9.09 -4.53
C LYS A 243 -2.68 8.72 -5.32
N LYS A 244 -2.52 8.58 -6.64
CA LYS A 244 -3.60 8.23 -7.56
C LYS A 244 -4.15 6.85 -7.21
N ASP A 245 -3.27 5.87 -7.06
CA ASP A 245 -3.66 4.47 -6.83
C ASP A 245 -4.34 4.31 -5.45
N LEU A 246 -3.81 4.92 -4.38
CA LEU A 246 -4.44 4.90 -3.06
C LEU A 246 -5.82 5.57 -3.04
N THR A 247 -5.96 6.73 -3.69
CA THR A 247 -7.25 7.45 -3.76
C THR A 247 -8.29 6.65 -4.54
N HIS A 248 -7.86 6.04 -5.66
CA HIS A 248 -8.71 5.21 -6.51
C HIS A 248 -9.18 3.96 -5.76
N LEU A 249 -8.26 3.21 -5.15
CA LEU A 249 -8.59 2.02 -4.36
C LEU A 249 -9.50 2.32 -3.19
N SER A 250 -9.25 3.42 -2.44
CA SER A 250 -10.13 3.84 -1.35
C SER A 250 -11.57 4.04 -1.83
N LYS A 251 -11.76 4.72 -2.96
CA LYS A 251 -13.09 4.98 -3.53
C LYS A 251 -13.78 3.70 -4.00
N LEU A 252 -13.04 2.79 -4.64
CA LEU A 252 -13.61 1.51 -5.08
C LEU A 252 -14.04 0.65 -3.88
N ILE A 253 -13.21 0.57 -2.84
CA ILE A 253 -13.54 -0.17 -1.62
C ILE A 253 -14.77 0.42 -0.93
N ASP A 254 -14.88 1.75 -0.84
CA ASP A 254 -16.07 2.40 -0.30
C ASP A 254 -17.33 2.08 -1.10
N THR A 255 -17.20 2.00 -2.43
CA THR A 255 -18.30 1.63 -3.31
C THR A 255 -18.74 0.19 -3.06
N GLU A 256 -17.80 -0.76 -2.96
CA GLU A 256 -18.12 -2.17 -2.69
C GLU A 256 -18.73 -2.36 -1.28
N LEU A 257 -18.22 -1.67 -0.28
CA LEU A 257 -18.76 -1.73 1.09
C LEU A 257 -20.17 -1.15 1.22
N SER A 258 -20.63 -0.36 0.24
CA SER A 258 -21.98 0.21 0.22
C SER A 258 -23.06 -0.69 -0.43
N LYS A 259 -22.68 -1.85 -0.97
CA LYS A 259 -23.58 -2.81 -1.67
C LYS A 259 -24.16 -3.92 -0.77
#